data_AF-A0A7M3YIH6-F1
#
_entry.id   AF-A0A7M3YIH6-F1
#
_cell.length_a   1.000
_cell.length_b   1.000
_cell.length_c   1.000
_cell.angle_alpha   90.00
_cell.angle_beta   90.00
_cell.angle_gamma   90.00
#
_symmetry.space_group_name_H-M   'P 1'
#
loop_
_entity.id
_entity.type
_entity.pdbx_description
1 polymer ?
#
loop_
_entity_poly.entity_id
_entity_poly.type
_entity_poly.pdbx_seq_one_letter_code
_entity_poly.pdbx_strand_id
1 'polypeptide(L)'
;MGDGIVKSKVLFCIVMSIAMLNSATAADVEGGENIEPIVEETIFSAITHTETTTDLEDWEITLTLNDDAANNNTTFELITQICNNEGVCFPPTTADLSTADSLTFTSAVTTIEDHSYVNWRVKATYADDNDSSEMFPSSGFYKTWSDCWFNDGEWGGDNCPSEASGEDDDSFLPAIGVVMTAGAFMLAAATRIE
;
A
#
# COMPACT_ATOMS: atom_id res chain seq x y z
N MET A 1 -37.89 -10.41 -38.62
CA MET A 1 -36.82 -9.40 -38.55
C MET A 1 -36.77 -8.82 -37.13
N GLY A 2 -36.21 -9.53 -36.14
CA GLY A 2 -36.20 -9.01 -34.76
C GLY A 2 -35.20 -9.69 -33.84
N ASP A 3 -35.06 -11.01 -33.95
CA ASP A 3 -34.31 -11.81 -32.97
C ASP A 3 -32.78 -11.58 -32.98
N GLY A 4 -32.19 -11.32 -34.14
CA GLY A 4 -30.74 -11.06 -34.27
C GLY A 4 -30.29 -9.71 -33.74
N ILE A 5 -31.17 -8.70 -33.78
CA ILE A 5 -30.86 -7.33 -33.32
C ILE A 5 -30.88 -7.29 -31.78
N VAL A 6 -31.78 -8.03 -31.13
CA VAL A 6 -31.83 -8.09 -29.66
C VAL A 6 -30.62 -8.83 -29.10
N LYS A 7 -30.22 -9.94 -29.72
CA LYS A 7 -29.01 -10.71 -29.34
C LYS A 7 -27.72 -9.90 -29.47
N SER A 8 -27.60 -9.11 -30.54
CA SER A 8 -26.46 -8.21 -30.78
C SER A 8 -26.37 -7.08 -29.74
N LYS A 9 -27.51 -6.48 -29.37
CA LYS A 9 -27.56 -5.42 -28.33
C LYS A 9 -27.29 -5.95 -26.92
N VAL A 10 -27.79 -7.14 -26.57
CA VAL A 10 -27.51 -7.76 -25.26
C VAL A 10 -26.04 -8.14 -25.14
N LEU A 11 -25.43 -8.67 -26.21
CA LEU A 11 -24.01 -8.98 -26.23
C LEU A 11 -23.15 -7.72 -26.07
N PHE A 12 -23.52 -6.62 -26.73
CA PHE A 12 -22.84 -5.34 -26.59
C PHE A 12 -22.93 -4.78 -25.16
N CYS A 13 -24.10 -4.85 -24.52
CA CYS A 13 -24.26 -4.42 -23.12
C CYS A 13 -23.42 -5.26 -22.15
N ILE A 14 -23.32 -6.58 -22.36
CA ILE A 14 -22.51 -7.47 -21.52
C ILE A 14 -21.01 -7.14 -21.68
N VAL A 15 -20.54 -6.95 -22.91
CA VAL A 15 -19.13 -6.56 -23.19
C VAL A 15 -18.80 -5.19 -22.59
N MET A 16 -19.72 -4.22 -22.68
CA MET A 16 -19.54 -2.90 -22.06
C MET A 16 -19.52 -2.96 -20.53
N SER A 17 -20.30 -3.86 -19.92
CA SER A 17 -20.33 -4.05 -18.47
C SER A 17 -19.05 -4.71 -17.95
N ILE A 18 -18.47 -5.62 -18.72
CA ILE A 18 -17.18 -6.26 -18.41
C ILE A 18 -16.02 -5.26 -18.56
N ALA A 19 -16.10 -4.32 -19.51
CA ALA A 19 -15.09 -3.28 -19.68
C ALA A 19 -15.06 -2.22 -18.55
N MET A 20 -16.13 -2.13 -17.74
CA MET A 20 -16.18 -1.28 -16.54
C MET A 20 -15.67 -2.01 -15.28
N LEU A 21 -15.37 -3.30 -15.37
CA LEU A 21 -14.55 -4.00 -14.38
C LEU A 21 -13.10 -3.58 -14.60
N ASN A 22 -12.80 -2.31 -14.33
CA ASN A 22 -11.45 -1.94 -13.97
C ASN A 22 -11.18 -2.69 -12.67
N SER A 23 -10.56 -3.87 -12.77
CA SER A 23 -9.71 -4.35 -11.70
C SER A 23 -8.71 -3.23 -11.48
N ALA A 24 -8.96 -2.38 -10.49
CA ALA A 24 -7.90 -1.67 -9.82
C ALA A 24 -6.94 -2.78 -9.38
N THR A 25 -5.91 -3.01 -10.19
CA THR A 25 -4.77 -3.76 -9.75
C THR A 25 -4.27 -2.95 -8.57
N ALA A 26 -4.55 -3.43 -7.35
CA ALA A 26 -3.63 -3.16 -6.26
C ALA A 26 -2.28 -3.55 -6.86
N ALA A 27 -1.42 -2.55 -7.09
CA ALA A 27 -0.06 -2.86 -7.46
C ALA A 27 0.42 -3.87 -6.41
N ASP A 28 0.94 -4.99 -6.88
CA ASP A 28 1.54 -6.01 -6.03
C ASP A 28 2.72 -5.31 -5.34
N VAL A 29 2.48 -4.74 -4.17
CA VAL A 29 3.53 -4.12 -3.37
C VAL A 29 4.09 -5.26 -2.55
N GLU A 30 5.30 -5.66 -2.89
CA GLU A 30 6.04 -6.66 -2.14
C GLU A 30 6.12 -6.21 -0.67
N GLY A 31 5.74 -7.11 0.24
CA GLY A 31 5.86 -6.88 1.66
C GLY A 31 7.31 -6.58 2.02
N GLY A 32 7.54 -5.61 2.89
CA GLY A 32 8.90 -5.22 3.31
C GLY A 32 9.64 -4.27 2.37
N GLU A 33 9.10 -3.92 1.20
CA GLU A 33 9.69 -2.91 0.32
C GLU A 33 9.03 -1.53 0.48
N ASN A 34 9.83 -0.53 0.86
CA ASN A 34 9.34 0.84 1.06
C ASN A 34 8.75 1.43 -0.24
N ILE A 35 7.69 2.22 -0.10
CA ILE A 35 7.13 2.99 -1.22
C ILE A 35 7.63 4.42 -1.09
N GLU A 36 8.57 4.78 -1.96
CA GLU A 36 9.30 6.05 -1.91
C GLU A 36 8.74 7.11 -2.89
N PRO A 37 8.88 8.41 -2.58
CA PRO A 37 8.65 9.48 -3.53
C PRO A 37 9.73 9.55 -4.60
N ILE A 38 9.35 9.97 -5.81
CA ILE A 38 10.28 10.57 -6.77
C ILE A 38 10.42 12.04 -6.35
N VAL A 39 11.50 12.40 -5.67
CA VAL A 39 11.66 13.72 -5.03
C VAL A 39 11.46 14.87 -6.03
N GLU A 40 11.94 14.71 -7.26
CA GLU A 40 11.82 15.71 -8.33
C GLU A 40 10.38 15.97 -8.78
N GLU A 41 9.45 15.07 -8.49
CA GLU A 41 8.02 15.22 -8.76
C GLU A 41 7.25 15.80 -7.56
N THR A 42 7.97 16.27 -6.53
CA THR A 42 7.39 16.86 -5.32
C THR A 42 7.83 18.31 -5.09
N ILE A 43 7.29 18.95 -4.05
CA ILE A 43 7.70 20.29 -3.60
C ILE A 43 9.04 20.32 -2.84
N PHE A 44 9.71 19.18 -2.71
CA PHE A 44 10.92 19.03 -1.90
C PHE A 44 12.16 18.91 -2.79
N SER A 45 13.29 19.42 -2.29
CA SER A 45 14.61 19.19 -2.85
C SER A 45 15.31 17.98 -2.24
N ALA A 46 14.91 17.59 -1.02
CA ALA A 46 15.37 16.39 -0.34
C ALA A 46 14.32 15.87 0.64
N ILE A 47 14.19 14.56 0.70
CA ILE A 47 13.39 13.82 1.68
C ILE A 47 14.29 12.72 2.24
N THR A 48 14.33 12.60 3.56
CA THR A 48 15.07 11.54 4.27
C THR A 48 14.22 11.08 5.43
N HIS A 49 14.05 9.78 5.61
CA HIS A 49 13.32 9.23 6.75
C HIS A 49 13.98 7.95 7.27
N THR A 50 13.47 7.44 8.39
CA THR A 50 13.80 6.10 8.88
C THR A 50 13.46 5.07 7.80
N GLU A 51 14.42 4.24 7.39
CA GLU A 51 14.25 3.26 6.31
C GLU A 51 13.62 1.94 6.78
N THR A 52 13.75 1.62 8.06
CA THR A 52 13.16 0.43 8.69
C THR A 52 12.74 0.83 10.09
N THR A 53 11.47 0.64 10.44
CA THR A 53 10.94 1.02 11.74
C THR A 53 10.98 -0.14 12.73
N THR A 54 11.11 0.17 14.01
CA THR A 54 11.04 -0.82 15.09
C THR A 54 9.90 -0.44 16.03
N ASP A 55 9.25 -1.43 16.64
CA ASP A 55 8.18 -1.22 17.60
C ASP A 55 8.61 -0.26 18.72
N LEU A 56 7.74 0.70 19.03
CA LEU A 56 7.92 1.71 20.09
C LEU A 56 9.10 2.67 19.89
N GLU A 57 9.74 2.66 18.72
CA GLU A 57 10.77 3.63 18.32
C GLU A 57 10.19 4.73 17.44
N ASP A 58 10.94 5.82 17.29
CA ASP A 58 10.51 6.95 16.48
C ASP A 58 10.79 6.69 14.98
N TRP A 59 9.74 6.81 14.17
CA TRP A 59 9.89 7.05 12.74
C TRP A 59 10.19 8.54 12.54
N GLU A 60 11.40 8.86 12.09
CA GLU A 60 11.86 10.21 11.88
C GLU A 60 11.80 10.56 10.38
N ILE A 61 11.46 11.81 10.07
CA ILE A 61 11.48 12.32 8.70
C ILE A 61 11.98 13.76 8.66
N THR A 62 12.83 14.05 7.68
CA THR A 62 13.34 15.37 7.34
C THR A 62 12.95 15.71 5.90
N LEU A 63 12.29 16.85 5.73
CA LEU A 63 11.75 17.37 4.48
C LEU A 63 12.36 18.73 4.20
N THR A 64 13.04 18.90 3.07
CA THR A 64 13.62 20.19 2.66
C THR A 64 12.89 20.70 1.43
N LEU A 65 12.27 21.88 1.52
CA LEU A 65 11.58 22.48 0.39
C LEU A 65 12.54 22.78 -0.77
N ASN A 66 12.04 22.76 -2.00
CA ASN A 66 12.78 23.29 -3.14
C ASN A 66 12.64 24.83 -3.19
N ASP A 67 13.52 25.47 -3.97
CA ASP A 67 13.56 26.94 -4.06
C ASP A 67 12.23 27.52 -4.58
N ASP A 68 11.56 26.85 -5.50
CA ASP A 68 10.29 27.32 -6.06
C ASP A 68 9.18 27.36 -5.00
N ALA A 69 9.03 26.26 -4.24
CA ALA A 69 8.07 26.16 -3.15
C ALA A 69 8.37 27.15 -2.02
N ALA A 70 9.65 27.30 -1.66
CA ALA A 70 10.07 28.26 -0.64
C ALA A 70 9.78 29.72 -1.06
N ASN A 71 10.07 30.08 -2.32
CA ASN A 71 9.87 31.43 -2.84
C ASN A 71 8.38 31.77 -3.04
N ASN A 72 7.53 30.78 -3.29
CA ASN A 72 6.08 30.97 -3.47
C ASN A 72 5.27 30.90 -2.16
N ASN A 73 5.93 30.82 -1.00
CA ASN A 73 5.29 30.64 0.31
C ASN A 73 4.38 29.40 0.38
N THR A 74 4.78 28.31 -0.31
CA THR A 74 4.08 27.03 -0.20
C THR A 74 4.18 26.52 1.23
N THR A 75 3.04 26.06 1.77
CA THR A 75 2.98 25.40 3.08
C THR A 75 2.59 23.95 2.90
N PHE A 76 2.85 23.11 3.89
CA PHE A 76 2.45 21.71 3.80
C PHE A 76 2.12 21.11 5.17
N GLU A 77 1.34 20.04 5.13
CA GLU A 77 1.03 19.18 6.26
C GLU A 77 1.63 17.80 6.01
N LEU A 78 2.36 17.26 6.99
CA LEU A 78 2.76 15.86 6.99
C LEU A 78 1.65 15.03 7.64
N ILE A 79 1.13 14.03 6.95
CA ILE A 79 0.07 13.15 7.43
C ILE A 79 0.65 11.75 7.55
N THR A 80 0.58 11.16 8.75
CA THR A 80 1.05 9.80 9.02
C THR A 80 -0.10 8.89 9.45
N GLN A 81 0.06 7.59 9.25
CA GLN A 81 -0.87 6.55 9.65
C GLN A 81 -0.07 5.29 9.98
N ILE A 82 -0.33 4.67 11.12
CA ILE A 82 0.31 3.42 11.51
C ILE A 82 -0.68 2.27 11.31
N CYS A 83 -0.20 1.15 10.77
CA CYS A 83 -0.98 -0.08 10.60
C CYS A 83 -0.28 -1.23 11.32
N ASN A 84 -1.05 -2.12 11.94
CA ASN A 84 -0.53 -3.29 12.65
C ASN A 84 -0.50 -4.56 11.78
N ASN A 85 0.16 -5.61 12.28
CA ASN A 85 0.27 -6.90 11.59
C ASN A 85 -1.06 -7.66 11.47
N GLU A 86 -2.10 -7.25 12.20
CA GLU A 86 -3.47 -7.75 12.02
C GLU A 86 -4.22 -7.07 10.85
N GLY A 87 -3.58 -6.14 10.14
CA GLY A 87 -4.17 -5.40 9.02
C GLY A 87 -5.09 -4.26 9.45
N VAL A 88 -5.01 -3.81 10.71
CA VAL A 88 -5.78 -2.69 11.25
C VAL A 88 -4.92 -1.41 11.19
N CYS A 89 -5.45 -0.39 10.53
CA CYS A 89 -4.82 0.92 10.47
C CYS A 89 -5.51 1.93 11.39
N PHE A 90 -4.71 2.69 12.13
CA PHE A 90 -5.19 3.84 12.88
C PHE A 90 -5.65 4.95 11.94
N PRO A 91 -6.53 5.87 12.37
CA PRO A 91 -6.88 7.04 11.57
C PRO A 91 -5.63 7.88 11.21
N PRO A 92 -5.50 8.37 9.97
CA PRO A 92 -4.42 9.29 9.62
C PRO A 92 -4.44 10.54 10.49
N THR A 93 -3.27 10.98 10.93
CA THR A 93 -3.08 12.14 11.81
C THR A 93 -2.03 13.08 11.24
N THR A 94 -2.21 14.39 11.40
CA THR A 94 -1.19 15.38 11.02
C THR A 94 -0.06 15.36 12.05
N ALA A 95 1.16 15.11 11.59
CA ALA A 95 2.35 15.09 12.44
C ALA A 95 2.87 16.52 12.69
N ASP A 96 3.42 16.73 13.88
CA ASP A 96 4.02 18.01 14.24
C ASP A 96 5.35 18.19 13.50
N LEU A 97 5.53 19.37 12.89
CA LEU A 97 6.75 19.73 12.16
C LEU A 97 7.53 20.79 12.93
N SER A 98 8.83 20.56 13.08
CA SER A 98 9.79 21.51 13.66
C SER A 98 10.74 22.02 12.59
N THR A 99 10.95 23.33 12.53
CA THR A 99 11.90 23.98 11.62
C THR A 99 12.64 25.13 12.31
N ALA A 100 13.88 25.37 11.91
CA ALA A 100 14.70 26.48 12.41
C ALA A 100 14.89 27.60 11.37
N ASP A 101 14.68 27.30 10.08
CA ASP A 101 15.03 28.15 8.94
C ASP A 101 13.88 28.32 7.94
N SER A 102 12.70 27.73 8.21
CA SER A 102 11.55 27.70 7.31
C SER A 102 11.81 27.00 5.96
N LEU A 103 12.88 26.23 5.85
CA LEU A 103 13.27 25.51 4.64
C LEU A 103 13.33 24.00 4.90
N THR A 104 13.95 23.60 6.01
CA THR A 104 14.08 22.21 6.44
C THR A 104 13.17 21.96 7.64
N PHE A 105 12.33 20.94 7.50
CA PHE A 105 11.33 20.55 8.49
C PHE A 105 11.62 19.13 8.96
N THR A 106 11.47 18.90 10.25
CA THR A 106 11.73 17.62 10.91
C THR A 106 10.50 17.18 11.68
N SER A 107 10.23 15.88 11.70
CA SER A 107 9.17 15.27 12.50
C SER A 107 9.61 13.91 13.02
N ALA A 108 9.03 13.51 14.15
CA ALA A 108 9.23 12.19 14.75
C ALA A 108 7.87 11.68 15.22
N VAL A 109 7.54 10.44 14.83
CA VAL A 109 6.30 9.77 15.20
C VAL A 109 6.65 8.43 15.84
N THR A 110 6.35 8.28 17.12
CA THR A 110 6.57 7.02 17.84
C THR A 110 5.62 5.94 17.31
N THR A 111 6.18 4.82 16.90
CA THR A 111 5.42 3.64 16.47
C THR A 111 4.73 2.95 17.66
N ILE A 112 3.93 1.94 17.38
CA ILE A 112 3.20 1.15 18.38
C ILE A 112 3.75 -0.28 18.41
N GLU A 113 3.37 -1.06 19.42
CA GLU A 113 3.62 -2.50 19.43
C GLU A 113 2.88 -3.17 18.26
N ASP A 114 3.51 -4.19 17.68
CA ASP A 114 2.99 -5.00 16.58
C ASP A 114 2.66 -4.19 15.32
N HIS A 115 3.38 -3.10 15.06
CA HIS A 115 3.18 -2.31 13.85
C HIS A 115 3.84 -3.00 12.64
N SER A 116 3.12 -3.00 11.52
CA SER A 116 3.58 -3.57 10.25
C SER A 116 4.32 -2.52 9.41
N TYR A 117 3.79 -1.31 9.36
CA TYR A 117 4.36 -0.20 8.60
C TYR A 117 3.81 1.16 9.04
N VAL A 118 4.56 2.20 8.72
CA VAL A 118 4.15 3.60 8.80
C VAL A 118 3.83 4.10 7.40
N ASN A 119 2.57 4.42 7.16
CA ASN A 119 2.14 5.17 5.99
C ASN A 119 2.35 6.66 6.21
N TRP A 120 2.80 7.37 5.19
CA TRP A 120 2.94 8.82 5.25
C TRP A 120 2.65 9.48 3.91
N ARG A 121 2.25 10.75 3.95
CA ARG A 121 2.02 11.57 2.76
C ARG A 121 2.09 13.05 3.12
N VAL A 122 2.26 13.87 2.11
CA VAL A 122 2.29 15.32 2.26
C VAL A 122 1.09 15.95 1.56
N LYS A 123 0.46 16.93 2.20
CA LYS A 123 -0.52 17.81 1.57
C LYS A 123 0.07 19.21 1.47
N ALA A 124 0.43 19.61 0.25
CA ALA A 124 0.91 20.96 -0.04
C ALA A 124 -0.27 21.93 -0.21
N THR A 125 -0.07 23.19 0.14
CA THR A 125 -1.00 24.30 -0.10
C THR A 125 -0.25 25.47 -0.72
N TYR A 126 -0.68 25.89 -1.90
CA TYR A 126 -0.03 26.88 -2.75
C TYR A 126 -0.68 28.25 -2.56
N ALA A 127 0.05 29.19 -1.96
CA ALA A 127 -0.48 30.53 -1.67
C ALA A 127 -0.71 31.39 -2.93
N ASP A 128 0.05 31.10 -4.00
CA ASP A 128 0.00 31.80 -5.29
C ASP A 128 -1.17 31.35 -6.19
N ASP A 129 -1.81 30.22 -5.86
CA ASP A 129 -2.94 29.65 -6.61
C ASP A 129 -4.22 29.52 -5.76
N ASN A 130 -4.63 30.63 -5.13
CA ASN A 130 -5.86 30.71 -4.32
C ASN A 130 -5.97 29.60 -3.25
N ASP A 131 -4.86 29.27 -2.59
CA ASP A 131 -4.78 28.22 -1.58
C ASP A 131 -5.18 26.83 -2.12
N SER A 132 -4.87 26.54 -3.39
CA SER A 132 -5.05 25.22 -3.97
C SER A 132 -4.16 24.20 -3.25
N SER A 133 -4.62 22.95 -3.17
CA SER A 133 -3.94 21.90 -2.43
C SER A 133 -3.67 20.68 -3.29
N GLU A 134 -2.51 20.08 -3.09
CA GLU A 134 -2.07 18.86 -3.77
C GLU A 134 -1.56 17.82 -2.76
N MET A 135 -1.71 16.54 -3.09
CA MET A 135 -1.21 15.44 -2.27
C MET A 135 -0.03 14.75 -2.93
N PHE A 136 0.96 14.40 -2.12
CA PHE A 136 2.13 13.61 -2.50
C PHE A 136 2.17 12.35 -1.61
N PRO A 137 1.88 11.15 -2.16
CA PRO A 137 1.47 10.90 -3.55
C PRO A 137 0.04 11.38 -3.81
N SER A 138 -0.34 11.51 -5.09
CA SER A 138 -1.69 11.97 -5.50
C SER A 138 -2.81 11.01 -5.08
N SER A 139 -2.48 9.74 -4.85
CA SER A 139 -3.37 8.73 -4.28
C SER A 139 -2.61 7.80 -3.34
N GLY A 140 -3.25 7.36 -2.26
CA GLY A 140 -2.64 6.45 -1.30
C GLY A 140 -1.65 7.15 -0.37
N PHE A 141 -0.59 6.44 -0.01
CA PHE A 141 0.48 6.85 0.89
C PHE A 141 1.82 6.29 0.40
N TYR A 142 2.89 7.00 0.73
CA TYR A 142 4.22 6.39 0.85
C TYR A 142 4.24 5.47 2.06
N LYS A 143 5.21 4.54 2.11
CA LYS A 143 5.22 3.50 3.13
C LYS A 143 6.64 3.18 3.57
N THR A 144 6.84 3.12 4.88
CA THR A 144 8.04 2.59 5.53
C THR A 144 7.68 1.33 6.29
N TRP A 145 8.36 0.22 6.03
CA TRP A 145 8.10 -1.06 6.70
C TRP A 145 8.83 -1.20 8.04
N SER A 146 8.22 -1.99 8.92
CA SER A 146 8.81 -2.42 10.18
C SER A 146 9.93 -3.45 9.96
N ASP A 147 10.79 -3.63 10.96
CA ASP A 147 11.71 -4.76 11.06
C ASP A 147 11.01 -6.07 11.46
N CYS A 148 9.71 -6.01 11.73
CA CYS A 148 8.80 -7.16 11.77
C CYS A 148 7.44 -6.80 11.17
N TRP A 149 7.11 -7.38 10.03
CA TRP A 149 5.87 -7.13 9.32
C TRP A 149 5.17 -8.41 8.88
N PHE A 150 3.84 -8.35 8.83
CA PHE A 150 2.99 -9.34 8.19
C PHE A 150 2.27 -8.73 6.99
N ASN A 151 2.43 -9.33 5.82
CA ASN A 151 1.74 -8.91 4.60
C ASN A 151 1.33 -10.13 3.77
N ASP A 152 0.07 -10.14 3.31
CA ASP A 152 -0.47 -11.17 2.40
C ASP A 152 -0.24 -12.64 2.82
N GLY A 153 -0.21 -12.91 4.12
CA GLY A 153 -0.04 -14.27 4.65
C GLY A 153 1.40 -14.65 5.00
N GLU A 154 2.35 -13.75 4.77
CA GLU A 154 3.77 -13.97 5.01
C GLU A 154 4.31 -12.99 6.05
N TRP A 155 5.19 -13.49 6.92
CA TRP A 155 5.96 -12.69 7.86
C TRP A 155 7.33 -12.37 7.26
N GLY A 156 7.83 -11.16 7.49
CA GLY A 156 9.16 -10.77 7.09
C GLY A 156 9.77 -9.74 8.04
N GLY A 157 11.08 -9.54 7.88
CA GLY A 157 11.89 -8.73 8.79
C GLY A 157 12.69 -9.57 9.79
N ASP A 158 13.72 -8.96 10.38
CA ASP A 158 14.73 -9.65 11.21
C ASP A 158 14.35 -9.69 12.70
N ASN A 159 13.31 -8.96 13.11
CA ASN A 159 12.97 -8.74 14.52
C ASN A 159 11.60 -9.31 14.92
N CYS A 160 11.06 -10.24 14.12
CA CYS A 160 9.81 -10.90 14.46
C CYS A 160 9.97 -11.90 15.61
N PRO A 161 8.94 -12.03 16.49
CA PRO A 161 8.91 -13.12 17.45
C PRO A 161 9.06 -14.47 16.74
N SER A 162 9.83 -15.40 17.33
CA SER A 162 10.09 -16.73 16.75
C SER A 162 8.82 -17.54 16.46
N GLU A 163 7.76 -17.33 17.24
CA GLU A 163 6.44 -17.94 17.04
C GLU A 163 5.69 -17.36 15.81
N ALA A 164 6.06 -16.15 15.38
CA ALA A 164 5.46 -15.43 14.26
C ALA A 164 6.23 -15.66 12.96
N SER A 165 7.57 -15.69 12.99
CA SER A 165 8.41 -15.87 11.79
C SER A 165 8.44 -17.31 11.25
N GLY A 166 7.80 -18.27 11.92
CA GLY A 166 7.74 -19.66 11.45
C GLY A 166 9.10 -20.37 11.42
N GLU A 167 10.12 -19.76 12.04
CA GLU A 167 11.45 -20.35 12.24
C GLU A 167 11.46 -21.27 13.46
N ASP A 168 10.50 -22.19 13.51
CA ASP A 168 10.58 -23.36 14.37
C ASP A 168 11.20 -24.51 13.58
N ASP A 169 12.43 -24.85 13.98
CA ASP A 169 13.18 -26.05 13.64
C ASP A 169 12.29 -27.28 13.37
N ASP A 170 12.39 -27.86 12.17
CA ASP A 170 12.13 -29.27 11.89
C ASP A 170 11.00 -29.95 12.70
N SER A 171 9.77 -29.42 12.73
CA SER A 171 8.60 -30.20 13.17
C SER A 171 7.25 -29.60 12.79
N PHE A 172 6.72 -30.14 11.69
CA PHE A 172 5.33 -30.60 11.60
C PHE A 172 4.23 -29.54 11.83
N LEU A 173 3.89 -28.78 10.79
CA LEU A 173 2.50 -28.33 10.60
C LEU A 173 1.95 -28.73 9.22
N PRO A 174 0.67 -29.15 9.18
CA PRO A 174 0.07 -29.76 8.01
C PRO A 174 -0.26 -28.67 6.98
N ALA A 175 0.08 -28.95 5.72
CA ALA A 175 -0.47 -28.23 4.58
C ALA A 175 -2.00 -28.15 4.73
N ILE A 176 -2.52 -26.94 4.96
CA ILE A 176 -3.94 -26.64 4.88
C ILE A 176 -4.37 -26.82 3.42
N GLY A 177 -4.72 -28.06 3.10
CA GLY A 177 -5.90 -28.43 2.32
C GLY A 177 -6.13 -27.73 0.97
N VAL A 178 -5.23 -27.89 0.01
CA VAL A 178 -5.64 -27.90 -1.40
C VAL A 178 -6.39 -29.22 -1.65
N VAL A 179 -7.68 -29.23 -1.33
CA VAL A 179 -8.57 -30.38 -1.52
C VAL A 179 -9.13 -30.39 -2.94
N MET A 180 -8.56 -31.31 -3.75
CA MET A 180 -9.24 -32.24 -4.66
C MET A 180 -10.15 -31.67 -5.78
N THR A 181 -9.62 -31.68 -7.02
CA THR A 181 -10.42 -32.06 -8.20
C THR A 181 -9.61 -32.93 -9.15
N ALA A 182 -9.56 -34.23 -8.88
CA ALA A 182 -9.15 -35.24 -9.86
C ALA A 182 -10.14 -36.40 -9.85
N GLY A 183 -10.91 -36.53 -10.94
CA GLY A 183 -11.58 -37.79 -11.31
C GLY A 183 -13.08 -37.70 -11.54
N ALA A 184 -13.51 -37.72 -12.80
CA ALA A 184 -14.53 -38.65 -13.33
C ALA A 184 -14.78 -38.43 -14.83
N PHE A 185 -14.00 -39.09 -15.70
CA PHE A 185 -14.48 -39.43 -17.05
C PHE A 185 -14.00 -40.82 -17.40
N MET A 186 -14.85 -41.82 -17.21
CA MET A 186 -14.71 -43.12 -17.86
C MET A 186 -16.08 -43.76 -18.06
N LEU A 187 -16.28 -44.23 -19.30
CA LEU A 187 -17.22 -45.25 -19.79
C LEU A 187 -18.62 -44.78 -20.20
N ALA A 188 -18.74 -44.42 -21.47
CA ALA A 188 -19.90 -44.79 -22.29
C ALA A 188 -19.44 -45.80 -23.35
N ALA A 189 -19.54 -47.08 -23.01
CA ALA A 189 -19.38 -48.20 -23.94
C ALA A 189 -20.53 -49.19 -23.74
N ALA A 190 -21.02 -49.74 -24.86
CA ALA A 190 -22.20 -50.60 -25.06
C ALA A 190 -23.53 -49.81 -25.15
N THR A 191 -24.28 -49.88 -26.25
CA THR A 191 -24.69 -51.12 -26.94
C THR A 191 -24.80 -50.97 -28.46
N ARG A 192 -24.14 -51.86 -29.21
CA ARG A 192 -24.52 -52.23 -30.58
C ARG A 192 -24.34 -53.74 -30.77
N ILE A 193 -25.43 -54.49 -30.59
CA ILE A 193 -25.69 -55.90 -30.93
C ILE A 193 -27.24 -55.94 -30.97
N GLU A 194 -28.00 -56.26 -32.02
CA GLU A 194 -27.84 -56.88 -33.35
C GLU A 194 -28.56 -56.02 -34.41
#